data_AF-A0A0F7ZFK6-F1
#
_entry.id   AF-A0A0F7ZFK6-F1
#
_cell.length_a   1.000
_cell.length_b   1.000
_cell.length_c   1.000
_cell.angle_alpha   90.00
_cell.angle_beta   90.00
_cell.angle_gamma   90.00
#
_symmetry.space_group_name_H-M   'P 1'
#
loop_
_entity.id
_entity.type
_entity.pdbx_description
1 polymer ?
#
loop_
_entity_poly.entity_id
_entity_poly.type
_entity_poly.pdbx_seq_one_letter_code
_entity_poly.pdbx_strand_id
1 'polypeptide(L)'
;MRRDPSANRRGYTARSYRNALREGLLPVYDGTRRFQQDNARIHNFAGTPQWLQAQAIEYIDWPSHSPDLNPIEHAWRALKQKVIELCPHLHDLKRNAASIEELEEKLKVAWDALSQDLFDRLVESMPRRLAAVRRARGYYTKY
;
A
#
# COMPACT_ATOMS: atom_id res chain seq x y z
N MET A 1 0.76 -4.78 9.17
CA MET A 1 0.65 -6.22 8.85
C MET A 1 1.81 -6.97 9.48
N ARG A 2 1.53 -8.04 10.26
CA ARG A 2 2.58 -8.83 10.91
C ARG A 2 2.96 -10.04 10.05
N ARG A 3 4.22 -10.47 10.13
CA ARG A 3 4.66 -11.73 9.49
C ARG A 3 3.91 -12.90 10.11
N ASP A 4 3.55 -13.89 9.29
CA ASP A 4 2.91 -15.11 9.77
C ASP A 4 3.98 -16.09 10.26
N PRO A 5 4.02 -16.43 11.56
CA PRO A 5 5.01 -17.37 12.10
C PRO A 5 4.87 -18.78 11.50
N SER A 6 3.69 -19.12 10.98
CA SER A 6 3.40 -20.43 10.39
C SER A 6 3.78 -20.54 8.91
N ALA A 7 4.23 -19.45 8.26
CA ALA A 7 4.66 -19.48 6.87
C ALA A 7 6.08 -20.07 6.72
N ASN A 8 6.31 -20.89 5.69
CA ASN A 8 7.60 -21.56 5.39
C ASN A 8 8.84 -20.64 5.38
N ARG A 9 8.67 -19.32 5.20
CA ARG A 9 9.75 -18.32 5.23
C ARG A 9 9.48 -17.14 6.17
N ARG A 10 8.56 -17.29 7.14
CA ARG A 10 8.05 -16.20 8.01
C ARG A 10 7.65 -14.98 7.18
N GLY A 11 6.96 -15.25 6.07
CA GLY A 11 6.48 -14.25 5.13
C GLY A 11 5.08 -13.77 5.48
N TYR A 12 4.45 -13.11 4.52
CA TYR A 12 3.06 -12.68 4.62
C TYR A 12 2.12 -13.72 3.99
N THR A 13 0.97 -13.94 4.60
CA THR A 13 -0.04 -14.90 4.14
C THR A 13 -1.38 -14.20 3.94
N ALA A 14 -2.32 -14.90 3.29
CA ALA A 14 -3.71 -14.45 3.21
C ALA A 14 -4.31 -14.22 4.60
N ARG A 15 -3.90 -14.99 5.62
CA ARG A 15 -4.35 -14.79 7.01
C ARG A 15 -3.83 -13.49 7.58
N SER A 16 -2.52 -13.24 7.51
CA SER A 16 -1.98 -11.98 8.06
C SER A 16 -2.45 -10.76 7.27
N TYR A 17 -2.80 -10.92 6.00
CA TYR A 17 -3.43 -9.89 5.18
C TYR A 17 -4.83 -9.54 5.67
N ARG A 18 -5.71 -10.53 5.82
CA ARG A 18 -7.05 -10.30 6.38
C ARG A 18 -7.00 -9.68 7.77
N ASN A 19 -6.04 -10.06 8.60
CA ASN A 19 -5.85 -9.42 9.91
C ASN A 19 -5.45 -7.94 9.77
N ALA A 20 -4.57 -7.60 8.83
CA ALA A 20 -4.22 -6.21 8.57
C ALA A 20 -5.41 -5.38 8.06
N LEU A 21 -6.25 -5.95 7.18
CA LEU A 21 -7.48 -5.28 6.74
C LEU A 21 -8.50 -5.14 7.89
N ARG A 22 -8.59 -6.14 8.77
CA ARG A 22 -9.45 -6.06 9.97
C ARG A 22 -9.01 -4.93 10.91
N GLU A 23 -7.71 -4.74 11.09
CA GLU A 23 -7.16 -3.71 11.99
C GLU A 23 -7.16 -2.31 11.35
N GLY A 24 -6.89 -2.22 10.05
CA GLY A 24 -6.66 -0.93 9.38
C GLY A 24 -7.77 -0.42 8.47
N LEU A 25 -8.51 -1.32 7.80
CA LEU A 25 -9.55 -0.94 6.83
C LEU A 25 -10.94 -0.97 7.44
N LEU A 26 -11.32 -2.07 8.11
CA LEU A 26 -12.67 -2.23 8.64
C LEU A 26 -13.14 -1.10 9.57
N PRO A 27 -12.29 -0.52 10.45
CA PRO A 27 -12.72 0.56 11.32
C PRO A 27 -13.14 1.85 10.58
N VAL A 28 -12.71 2.02 9.32
CA VAL A 28 -12.94 3.24 8.54
C VAL A 28 -13.75 2.99 7.26
N TYR A 29 -14.10 1.74 6.97
CA TYR A 29 -14.84 1.36 5.77
C TYR A 29 -16.34 1.54 6.00
N ASP A 30 -16.95 2.44 5.24
CA ASP A 30 -18.36 2.81 5.34
C ASP A 30 -19.23 2.21 4.23
N GLY A 31 -18.65 1.42 3.32
CA GLY A 31 -19.35 0.82 2.18
C GLY A 31 -19.62 1.78 1.02
N THR A 32 -19.23 3.06 1.11
CA THR A 32 -19.49 4.06 0.06
C THR A 32 -18.39 4.12 -1.00
N ARG A 33 -17.20 3.61 -0.68
CA ARG A 33 -16.01 3.64 -1.53
C ARG A 33 -15.57 2.22 -1.85
N ARG A 34 -14.94 2.06 -3.02
CA ARG A 34 -14.34 0.77 -3.41
C ARG A 34 -12.90 0.68 -2.93
N PHE A 35 -12.56 -0.46 -2.38
CA PHE A 35 -11.21 -0.79 -1.96
C PHE A 35 -10.32 -1.12 -3.16
N GLN A 36 -9.10 -0.62 -3.19
CA GLN A 36 -8.13 -0.93 -4.24
C GLN A 36 -6.99 -1.77 -3.65
N GLN A 37 -6.66 -2.86 -4.32
CA GLN A 37 -5.51 -3.72 -4.02
C GLN A 37 -4.88 -4.20 -5.34
N ASP A 38 -3.61 -4.62 -5.29
CA ASP A 38 -2.97 -5.27 -6.42
C ASP A 38 -3.32 -6.77 -6.49
N ASN A 39 -2.82 -7.44 -7.53
CA ASN A 39 -3.08 -8.86 -7.77
C ASN A 39 -2.13 -9.81 -7.03
N ALA A 40 -1.52 -9.40 -5.91
CA ALA A 40 -0.67 -10.30 -5.14
C ALA A 40 -1.44 -11.58 -4.75
N ARG A 41 -0.75 -12.73 -4.76
CA ARG A 41 -1.40 -14.04 -4.53
C ARG A 41 -2.15 -14.10 -3.20
N ILE A 42 -1.71 -13.39 -2.17
CA ILE A 42 -2.37 -13.36 -0.86
C ILE A 42 -3.68 -12.55 -0.84
N HIS A 43 -3.88 -11.67 -1.82
CA HIS A 43 -5.10 -10.87 -2.00
C HIS A 43 -6.18 -11.65 -2.77
N ASN A 44 -5.78 -12.41 -3.78
CA ASN A 44 -6.71 -13.09 -4.71
C ASN A 44 -6.95 -14.58 -4.40
N PHE A 45 -6.24 -15.19 -3.45
CA PHE A 45 -6.36 -16.61 -3.13
C PHE A 45 -6.57 -16.88 -1.63
N ALA A 46 -6.69 -18.17 -1.29
CA ALA A 46 -6.68 -18.69 0.08
C ALA A 46 -7.73 -18.04 1.01
N GLY A 47 -8.95 -17.87 0.49
CA GLY A 47 -10.11 -17.39 1.25
C GLY A 47 -10.23 -15.87 1.35
N THR A 48 -9.29 -15.09 0.80
CA THR A 48 -9.35 -13.62 0.89
C THR A 48 -10.56 -13.03 0.14
N PRO A 49 -10.90 -13.44 -1.09
CA PRO A 49 -12.10 -12.94 -1.78
C PRO A 49 -13.40 -13.24 -1.01
N GLN A 50 -13.53 -14.47 -0.49
CA GLN A 50 -14.69 -14.88 0.32
C GLN A 50 -14.80 -14.05 1.60
N TRP A 51 -13.65 -13.74 2.22
CA TRP A 51 -13.63 -12.89 3.41
C TRP A 51 -14.02 -11.44 3.08
N LEU A 52 -13.51 -10.85 2.00
CA LEU A 52 -13.89 -9.50 1.56
C LEU A 52 -15.41 -9.42 1.33
N GLN A 53 -15.97 -10.42 0.63
CA GLN A 53 -17.41 -10.54 0.41
C GLN A 53 -18.19 -10.64 1.73
N ALA A 54 -17.74 -11.48 2.68
CA ALA A 54 -18.37 -11.61 3.99
C ALA A 54 -18.29 -10.33 4.84
N GLN A 55 -17.38 -9.40 4.54
CA GLN A 55 -17.30 -8.08 5.18
C GLN A 55 -18.00 -6.98 4.37
N ALA A 56 -18.71 -7.32 3.29
CA ALA A 56 -19.32 -6.37 2.35
C ALA A 56 -18.31 -5.34 1.79
N ILE A 57 -17.05 -5.74 1.63
CA ILE A 57 -16.02 -4.90 1.00
C ILE A 57 -16.09 -5.08 -0.51
N GLU A 58 -16.51 -4.04 -1.22
CA GLU A 58 -16.35 -3.96 -2.66
C GLU A 58 -14.91 -3.57 -2.99
N TYR A 59 -14.28 -4.29 -3.93
CA TYR A 59 -12.94 -3.96 -4.39
C TYR A 59 -12.88 -3.81 -5.92
N ILE A 60 -11.84 -3.12 -6.38
CA ILE A 60 -11.62 -2.82 -7.79
C ILE A 60 -10.79 -3.93 -8.43
N ASP A 61 -11.25 -4.45 -9.57
CA ASP A 61 -10.44 -5.32 -10.43
C ASP A 61 -9.23 -4.53 -10.95
N TRP A 62 -8.04 -5.02 -10.65
CA TRP A 62 -6.80 -4.32 -10.99
C TRP A 62 -6.05 -5.03 -12.13
N PRO A 63 -5.52 -4.31 -13.13
CA PRO A 63 -4.69 -4.93 -14.17
C PRO A 63 -3.33 -5.38 -13.60
N SER A 64 -2.87 -6.54 -14.05
CA SER A 64 -1.55 -7.05 -13.69
C SER A 64 -0.43 -6.12 -14.19
N HIS A 65 0.70 -6.08 -13.48
CA HIS A 65 1.89 -5.30 -13.85
C HIS A 65 1.64 -3.81 -14.11
N SER A 66 0.70 -3.19 -13.40
CA SER A 66 0.34 -1.78 -13.57
C SER A 66 0.66 -0.94 -12.31
N PRO A 67 1.94 -0.81 -11.92
CA PRO A 67 2.33 0.05 -10.80
C PRO A 67 2.12 1.54 -11.12
N ASP A 68 2.18 1.92 -12.40
CA ASP A 68 1.94 3.27 -12.89
C ASP A 68 0.49 3.74 -12.67
N LEU A 69 -0.46 2.81 -12.63
CA LEU A 69 -1.82 3.08 -12.22
C LEU A 69 -1.99 3.22 -10.71
N ASN A 70 -1.09 2.66 -9.89
CA ASN A 70 -1.27 2.57 -8.44
C ASN A 70 -0.77 3.86 -7.75
N PRO A 71 -1.68 4.72 -7.22
CA PRO A 71 -1.25 6.00 -6.66
C PRO A 71 -0.39 5.84 -5.41
N ILE A 72 -0.49 4.72 -4.69
CA ILE A 72 0.29 4.48 -3.47
C ILE A 72 1.79 4.45 -3.73
N GLU A 73 2.23 4.11 -4.95
CA GLU A 73 3.66 4.14 -5.31
C GLU A 73 4.26 5.55 -5.18
N HIS A 74 3.47 6.57 -5.49
CA HIS A 74 3.88 7.95 -5.32
C HIS A 74 3.84 8.39 -3.85
N ALA A 75 2.89 7.88 -3.07
CA ALA A 75 2.87 8.10 -1.62
C ALA A 75 4.11 7.48 -0.96
N TRP A 76 4.52 6.27 -1.38
CA TRP A 76 5.76 5.65 -0.92
C TRP A 76 7.00 6.45 -1.30
N ARG A 77 7.04 7.03 -2.49
CA ARG A 77 8.14 7.94 -2.88
C ARG A 77 8.20 9.16 -1.96
N ALA A 78 7.07 9.81 -1.70
CA ALA A 78 7.00 10.97 -0.80
C ALA A 78 7.40 10.61 0.63
N LEU A 79 6.95 9.45 1.13
CA LEU A 79 7.33 8.94 2.45
C LEU A 79 8.84 8.72 2.55
N LYS A 80 9.45 8.04 1.56
CA LYS A 80 10.90 7.81 1.53
C LYS A 80 11.69 9.11 1.55
N GLN A 81 11.28 10.09 0.74
CA GLN A 81 11.89 11.42 0.71
C GLN A 81 11.84 12.06 2.11
N LYS A 82 10.66 12.03 2.75
CA LYS A 82 10.47 12.61 4.09
C LYS A 82 11.28 11.90 5.16
N VAL A 83 11.40 10.57 5.10
CA VAL A 83 12.26 9.81 6.02
C VAL A 83 13.73 10.19 5.85
N ILE A 84 14.22 10.33 4.61
CA ILE A 84 15.61 10.75 4.34
C ILE A 84 15.87 12.17 4.88
N GLU A 85 14.90 13.08 4.77
CA GLU A 85 15.00 14.42 5.35
C GLU A 85 15.06 14.39 6.90
N LEU A 86 14.26 13.54 7.54
CA LEU A 86 14.20 13.41 9.01
C LEU A 86 15.34 12.56 9.60
N CYS A 87 15.97 11.73 8.79
CA CYS A 87 17.06 10.82 9.16
C CYS A 87 18.10 10.79 8.02
N PRO A 88 18.95 11.82 7.89
CA PRO A 88 19.96 11.88 6.82
C PRO A 88 20.98 10.74 6.90
N HIS A 89 21.22 10.20 8.09
CA HIS A 89 22.11 9.06 8.35
C HIS A 89 21.44 7.70 8.15
N LEU A 90 20.25 7.65 7.53
CA LEU A 90 19.51 6.41 7.29
C LEU A 90 20.37 5.34 6.61
N HIS A 91 21.24 5.74 5.68
CA HIS A 91 22.13 4.85 4.95
C HIS A 91 23.24 4.23 5.82
N ASP A 92 23.56 4.86 6.95
CA ASP A 92 24.61 4.41 7.88
C ASP A 92 24.05 3.48 8.98
N LEU A 93 22.73 3.35 9.06
CA LEU A 93 22.08 2.49 10.05
C LEU A 93 22.46 1.02 9.84
N LYS A 94 22.80 0.37 10.96
CA LYS A 94 23.11 -1.06 10.97
C LYS A 94 21.83 -1.87 11.03
N ARG A 95 21.88 -3.12 10.60
CA ARG A 95 20.73 -4.04 10.71
C ARG A 95 20.63 -4.64 12.10
N ASN A 96 20.26 -3.84 13.10
CA ASN A 96 20.04 -4.25 14.48
C ASN A 96 18.70 -3.72 15.02
N ALA A 97 18.31 -4.14 16.23
CA ALA A 97 17.03 -3.78 16.82
C ALA A 97 16.84 -2.26 17.01
N ALA A 98 17.85 -1.57 17.54
CA ALA A 98 17.80 -0.13 17.78
C ALA A 98 17.62 0.67 16.49
N SER A 99 18.32 0.29 15.42
CA SER A 99 18.18 0.96 14.11
C SER A 99 16.84 0.64 13.42
N ILE A 100 16.24 -0.53 13.68
CA ILE A 100 14.88 -0.84 13.20
C ILE A 100 13.86 0.02 13.96
N GLU A 101 14.00 0.14 15.28
CA GLU A 101 13.13 0.98 16.12
C GLU A 101 13.20 2.45 15.70
N GLU A 102 14.41 2.98 15.51
CA GLU A 102 14.61 4.34 14.99
C GLU A 102 13.92 4.53 13.64
N LEU A 103 14.10 3.60 12.70
CA LEU A 103 13.44 3.66 11.39
C LEU A 103 11.90 3.62 11.51
N GLU A 104 11.35 2.76 12.38
CA GLU A 104 9.91 2.68 12.62
C GLU A 104 9.33 3.98 13.19
N GLU A 105 10.03 4.62 14.12
CA GLU A 105 9.65 5.94 14.65
C GLU A 105 9.69 7.02 13.56
N LYS A 106 10.79 7.09 12.79
CA LYS A 106 10.93 8.07 11.71
C LYS A 106 9.89 7.86 10.61
N LEU A 107 9.52 6.62 10.31
CA LEU A 107 8.43 6.31 9.36
C LEU A 107 7.08 6.86 9.83
N LYS A 108 6.74 6.73 11.12
CA LYS A 108 5.49 7.28 11.67
C LYS A 108 5.48 8.80 11.59
N VAL A 109 6.56 9.45 12.05
CA VAL A 109 6.69 10.91 12.00
C VAL A 109 6.65 11.42 10.54
N ALA A 110 7.32 10.73 9.63
CA ALA A 110 7.31 11.07 8.21
C ALA A 110 5.92 10.93 7.60
N TRP A 111 5.19 9.88 7.95
CA TRP A 111 3.82 9.63 7.47
C TRP A 111 2.86 10.71 7.97
N ASP A 112 2.89 11.04 9.26
CA ASP A 112 2.03 12.06 9.86
C ASP A 112 2.32 13.48 9.32
N ALA A 113 3.55 13.70 8.83
CA ALA A 113 3.95 14.95 8.19
C ALA A 113 3.51 15.08 6.72
N LEU A 114 3.02 14.00 6.08
CA LEU A 114 2.47 14.08 4.72
C LEU A 114 1.10 14.76 4.78
N SER A 115 0.89 15.78 3.94
CA SER A 115 -0.38 16.51 3.91
C SER A 115 -1.50 15.67 3.32
N GLN A 116 -2.74 15.87 3.80
CA GLN A 116 -3.93 15.28 3.17
C GLN A 116 -4.04 15.65 1.68
N ASP A 117 -3.70 16.89 1.33
CA ASP A 117 -3.67 17.38 -0.06
C ASP A 117 -2.77 16.56 -0.98
N LEU A 118 -1.67 15.96 -0.48
CA LEU A 118 -0.87 15.02 -1.26
C LEU A 118 -1.72 13.82 -1.69
N PHE A 119 -2.46 13.21 -0.76
CA PHE A 119 -3.29 12.04 -1.02
C PHE A 119 -4.47 12.38 -1.92
N ASP A 120 -5.11 13.53 -1.70
CA ASP A 120 -6.23 14.00 -2.52
C ASP A 120 -5.80 14.15 -3.99
N ARG A 121 -4.67 14.83 -4.24
CA ARG A 121 -4.11 14.97 -5.60
C ARG A 121 -3.74 13.63 -6.25
N LEU A 122 -3.30 12.66 -5.46
CA LEU A 122 -2.99 11.31 -5.95
C LEU A 122 -4.27 10.60 -6.41
N VAL A 123 -5.35 10.69 -5.63
CA VAL A 123 -6.66 10.13 -6.01
C VAL A 123 -7.23 10.86 -7.23
N GLU A 124 -7.22 12.19 -7.23
CA GLU A 124 -7.67 13.02 -8.36
C GLU A 124 -6.85 12.82 -9.64
N SER A 125 -5.65 12.24 -9.55
CA SER A 125 -4.84 11.92 -10.72
C SER A 125 -5.36 10.70 -11.52
N MET A 126 -6.23 9.87 -10.94
CA MET A 126 -6.67 8.60 -11.55
C MET A 126 -7.25 8.73 -12.97
N PRO A 127 -8.16 9.69 -13.27
CA PRO A 127 -8.65 9.87 -14.63
C PRO A 127 -7.52 10.15 -15.65
N ARG A 128 -6.50 10.92 -15.25
CA ARG A 128 -5.34 11.23 -16.09
C ARG A 128 -4.42 10.02 -16.29
N ARG A 129 -4.27 9.16 -15.28
CA ARG A 129 -3.53 7.89 -15.36
C ARG A 129 -4.20 6.91 -16.31
N LEU A 130 -5.51 6.71 -16.15
CA LEU A 130 -6.31 5.87 -17.05
C LEU A 130 -6.26 6.36 -18.50
N ALA A 131 -6.36 7.67 -18.72
CA ALA A 131 -6.21 8.25 -20.06
C ALA A 131 -4.81 8.02 -20.65
N ALA A 132 -3.76 8.05 -19.82
CA ALA A 132 -2.40 7.76 -20.26
C ALA A 132 -2.24 6.29 -20.67
N VAL A 133 -2.75 5.35 -19.88
CA VAL A 133 -2.73 3.91 -20.22
C VAL A 133 -3.50 3.65 -21.51
N ARG A 134 -4.67 4.28 -21.69
CA ARG A 134 -5.45 4.17 -22.92
C ARG A 134 -4.67 4.69 -24.13
N ARG A 135 -4.01 5.85 -24.03
CA ARG A 135 -3.16 6.39 -25.11
C ARG A 135 -1.97 5.47 -25.40
N ALA A 136 -1.39 4.91 -24.36
CA ALA A 136 -0.31 3.93 -24.46
C ALA A 136 -0.80 2.54 -24.87
N ARG A 137 -2.09 2.32 -25.14
CA ARG A 137 -2.68 1.03 -25.51
C ARG A 137 -2.34 -0.10 -24.51
N GLY A 138 -2.30 0.22 -23.22
CA GLY A 138 -1.97 -0.72 -22.16
C GLY A 138 -0.48 -0.85 -21.84
N TYR A 139 0.41 -0.17 -22.57
CA TYR A 139 1.83 -0.10 -22.24
C TYR A 139 2.12 0.91 -21.12
N TYR A 140 3.35 0.86 -20.61
CA TYR A 140 3.86 1.69 -19.53
C TYR A 140 3.62 3.19 -19.76
N THR A 141 3.26 3.89 -18.69
CA THR A 141 3.09 5.34 -18.68
C THR A 141 4.17 6.04 -17.89
N LYS A 142 4.12 7.38 -17.85
CA LYS A 142 5.07 8.23 -17.10
C LYS A 142 4.82 8.27 -15.58
N TYR A 143 3.72 7.66 -15.15
CA TYR A 143 3.35 7.60 -13.74
C TYR A 143 4.09 6.44 -13.06
#